data_AF-W4V3D3-F1
#
_entry.id   AF-W4V3D3-F1
#
_cell.length_a   1.000
_cell.length_b   1.000
_cell.length_c   1.000
_cell.angle_alpha   90.00
_cell.angle_beta   90.00
_cell.angle_gamma   90.00
#
_symmetry.space_group_name_H-M   'P 1'
#
loop_
_entity.id
_entity.type
_entity.pdbx_description
1 polymer ?
#
loop_
_entity_poly.entity_id
_entity_poly.type
_entity_poly.pdbx_seq_one_letter_code
_entity_poly.pdbx_strand_id
1 'polypeptide(L)'
;MIRKFKETDLNSIMKLWLETNISAHDFIDEKYWRSNYEKVREMMPKATIYVYEDNSIKGFTGLSGNYIAGIFVEADSQSKGIGKALLDYIKGINEELILHVL
;
A
#
# COMPACT_ATOMS: atom_id res chain seq x y z
N MET A 1 -9.14 -11.77 1.66
CA MET A 1 -8.75 -12.22 0.30
C MET A 1 -7.90 -11.17 -0.38
N ILE A 2 -6.93 -11.58 -1.21
CA ILE A 2 -6.12 -10.66 -2.02
C ILE A 2 -6.76 -10.50 -3.39
N ARG A 3 -6.89 -9.26 -3.87
CA ARG A 3 -7.44 -8.95 -5.19
C ARG A 3 -6.83 -7.68 -5.78
N LYS A 4 -7.03 -7.46 -7.08
CA LYS A 4 -6.70 -6.17 -7.71
C LYS A 4 -7.54 -5.04 -7.10
N PHE A 5 -6.91 -3.87 -7.02
CA PHE A 5 -7.54 -2.61 -6.69
C PHE A 5 -8.70 -2.29 -7.63
N LYS A 6 -9.75 -1.68 -7.07
CA LYS A 6 -10.86 -1.06 -7.78
C LYS A 6 -10.96 0.40 -7.37
N GLU A 7 -11.45 1.27 -8.24
CA GLU A 7 -11.61 2.70 -7.93
C GLU A 7 -12.45 2.96 -6.68
N THR A 8 -13.41 2.08 -6.38
CA THR A 8 -14.21 2.12 -5.15
C THR A 8 -13.38 1.97 -3.87
N ASP A 9 -12.18 1.39 -3.96
CA ASP A 9 -11.26 1.23 -2.83
C ASP A 9 -10.40 2.49 -2.59
N LEU A 10 -10.41 3.47 -3.51
CA LEU A 10 -9.46 4.60 -3.51
C LEU A 10 -9.43 5.35 -2.18
N ASN A 11 -10.61 5.66 -1.64
CA ASN A 11 -10.70 6.35 -0.36
C ASN A 11 -10.10 5.52 0.79
N SER A 12 -10.34 4.21 0.80
CA SER A 12 -9.83 3.30 1.84
C SER A 12 -8.31 3.17 1.78
N ILE A 13 -7.74 2.97 0.58
CA ILE A 13 -6.29 2.83 0.43
C ILE A 13 -5.57 4.17 0.68
N MET A 14 -6.17 5.30 0.33
CA MET A 14 -5.55 6.63 0.56
C MET A 14 -5.56 7.00 2.04
N LYS A 15 -6.64 6.68 2.76
CA LYS A 15 -6.66 6.79 4.22
C LYS A 15 -5.53 5.96 4.84
N LEU A 16 -5.44 4.69 4.44
CA LEU A 16 -4.43 3.78 4.96
C LEU A 16 -3.00 4.22 4.60
N TRP A 17 -2.78 4.72 3.38
CA TRP A 17 -1.50 5.31 2.95
C TRP A 17 -1.09 6.45 3.87
N LEU A 18 -2.00 7.40 4.13
CA LEU A 18 -1.68 8.57 4.95
C LEU A 18 -1.38 8.18 6.40
N GLU A 19 -2.27 7.40 7.03
CA GLU A 19 -2.13 6.98 8.42
C GLU A 19 -0.85 6.15 8.65
N THR A 20 -0.58 5.20 7.75
CA THR A 20 0.60 4.33 7.87
C THR A 20 1.89 5.12 7.66
N ASN A 21 1.96 6.04 6.69
CA ASN A 21 3.17 6.83 6.47
C ASN A 21 3.45 7.79 7.64
N ILE A 22 2.42 8.46 8.18
CA ILE A 22 2.58 9.33 9.35
C ILE A 22 3.12 8.53 10.53
N SER A 23 2.59 7.32 10.77
CA SER A 23 3.01 6.49 11.90
C SER A 23 4.37 5.82 11.71
N ALA A 24 4.69 5.35 10.51
CA ALA A 24 5.93 4.60 10.24
C ALA A 24 7.13 5.52 9.98
N HIS A 25 6.86 6.78 9.61
CA HIS A 25 7.85 7.78 9.29
C HIS A 25 7.63 9.04 10.11
N ASP A 26 7.48 8.88 11.43
CA ASP A 26 7.29 9.96 12.41
C ASP A 26 8.47 10.97 12.44
N PHE A 27 9.63 10.57 11.92
CA PHE A 27 10.79 11.42 11.65
C PHE A 27 10.60 12.39 10.47
N ILE A 28 9.55 12.23 9.65
CA ILE A 28 9.15 13.14 8.56
C ILE A 28 7.95 13.95 9.03
N ASP A 29 7.99 15.29 8.84
CA ASP A 29 6.87 16.17 9.19
C ASP A 29 5.57 15.71 8.50
N GLU A 30 4.51 15.54 9.29
CA GLU A 30 3.17 15.15 8.82
C GLU A 30 2.67 16.00 7.63
N LYS A 31 3.05 17.28 7.57
CA LYS A 31 2.73 18.19 6.46
C LYS A 31 3.27 17.68 5.13
N TYR A 32 4.39 16.98 5.11
CA TYR A 32 4.92 16.36 3.89
C TYR A 32 3.93 15.34 3.32
N TRP A 33 3.43 14.43 4.14
CA TRP A 33 2.46 13.42 3.72
C TRP A 33 1.15 14.05 3.27
N ARG A 34 0.64 15.02 4.04
CA ARG A 34 -0.60 15.75 3.71
C ARG A 34 -0.49 16.55 2.42
N SER A 35 0.63 17.23 2.19
CA SER A 35 0.85 18.02 0.96
C SER A 35 1.00 17.15 -0.30
N ASN A 36 1.44 15.89 -0.15
CA ASN A 36 1.53 14.94 -1.26
C ASN A 36 0.25 14.11 -1.47
N TYR A 37 -0.73 14.18 -0.56
CA TYR A 37 -1.90 13.30 -0.55
C TYR A 37 -2.69 13.32 -1.87
N GLU A 38 -3.08 14.49 -2.37
CA GLU A 38 -3.87 14.60 -3.60
C GLU A 38 -3.08 14.15 -4.84
N LYS A 39 -1.80 14.49 -4.91
CA LYS A 39 -0.91 14.02 -5.99
C LYS A 39 -0.81 12.50 -6.02
N VAL A 40 -0.62 11.87 -4.86
CA VAL A 40 -0.55 10.41 -4.74
C VAL A 40 -1.89 9.78 -5.08
N ARG A 41 -3.00 10.37 -4.63
CA ARG A 41 -4.37 9.94 -4.95
C ARG A 41 -4.61 9.87 -6.45
N GLU A 42 -4.18 10.88 -7.21
CA GLU A 42 -4.30 10.91 -8.68
C GLU A 42 -3.44 9.85 -9.38
N MET A 43 -2.36 9.41 -8.75
CA MET A 43 -1.46 8.38 -9.28
C MET A 43 -1.94 6.96 -9.00
N MET A 44 -2.72 6.73 -7.93
CA MET A 44 -3.17 5.38 -7.52
C MET A 44 -3.86 4.60 -8.65
N PRO A 45 -4.82 5.15 -9.43
CA PRO A 45 -5.48 4.40 -10.50
C PRO A 45 -4.56 3.98 -11.65
N LYS A 46 -3.38 4.61 -11.78
CA LYS A 46 -2.38 4.31 -12.81
C LYS A 46 -1.35 3.27 -12.36
N ALA A 47 -1.28 2.99 -11.06
CA ALA A 47 -0.36 2.03 -10.49
C ALA A 47 -0.94 0.60 -10.51
N THR A 48 -0.07 -0.39 -10.46
CA THR A 48 -0.52 -1.77 -10.22
C THR A 48 -0.66 -1.97 -8.72
N ILE A 49 -1.91 -2.09 -8.24
CA ILE A 49 -2.20 -2.20 -6.80
C ILE A 49 -2.95 -3.49 -6.52
N TYR A 50 -2.50 -4.19 -5.47
CA TYR A 50 -3.20 -5.32 -4.87
C TYR A 50 -3.60 -4.99 -3.44
N VAL A 51 -4.85 -5.30 -3.10
CA VAL A 51 -5.42 -5.05 -1.78
C VAL A 51 -5.69 -6.36 -1.06
N TYR A 52 -5.54 -6.36 0.26
CA TYR A 52 -6.01 -7.39 1.15
C TYR A 52 -7.33 -6.94 1.76
N GLU A 53 -8.41 -7.66 1.47
CA GLU A 53 -9.77 -7.37 1.94
C GLU A 53 -10.24 -8.40 2.97
N ASP A 54 -10.66 -7.92 4.13
CA ASP A 54 -11.32 -8.70 5.18
C ASP A 54 -12.37 -7.81 5.86
N ASN A 55 -13.62 -7.89 5.37
CA ASN A 55 -14.75 -6.97 5.61
C ASN A 55 -14.51 -5.50 5.22
N SER A 56 -13.27 -5.04 5.24
CA SER A 56 -12.76 -3.78 4.73
C SER A 56 -11.35 -3.99 4.16
N ILE A 57 -10.77 -2.96 3.53
CA ILE A 57 -9.37 -3.03 3.12
C ILE A 57 -8.48 -2.96 4.37
N LYS A 58 -7.66 -3.99 4.57
CA LYS A 58 -6.74 -4.11 5.71
C LYS A 58 -5.28 -3.88 5.34
N GLY A 59 -4.97 -3.93 4.05
CA GLY A 59 -3.63 -3.67 3.54
C GLY A 59 -3.62 -3.54 2.03
N PHE A 60 -2.58 -2.95 1.49
CA PHE A 60 -2.33 -2.96 0.06
C PHE A 60 -0.84 -2.89 -0.25
N THR A 61 -0.48 -3.31 -1.47
CA THR A 61 0.87 -3.14 -2.02
C THR A 61 0.77 -2.48 -3.39
N GLY A 62 1.63 -1.50 -3.63
CA GLY A 62 1.74 -0.79 -4.90
C GLY A 62 2.99 -1.21 -5.66
N LEU A 63 2.84 -1.41 -6.97
CA LEU A 63 3.91 -1.76 -7.90
C LEU A 63 4.01 -0.73 -9.03
N SER A 64 5.24 -0.44 -9.43
CA SER A 64 5.58 0.30 -10.64
C SER A 64 6.48 -0.58 -11.51
N GLY A 65 5.89 -1.37 -12.42
CA GLY A 65 6.61 -2.45 -13.09
C GLY A 65 6.99 -3.55 -12.09
N ASN A 66 8.26 -3.93 -12.05
CA ASN A 66 8.82 -4.87 -11.07
C ASN A 66 9.24 -4.20 -9.75
N TYR A 67 9.09 -2.88 -9.60
CA TYR A 67 9.47 -2.17 -8.38
C TYR A 67 8.32 -2.13 -7.37
N ILE A 68 8.59 -2.54 -6.13
CA ILE A 68 7.67 -2.40 -4.99
C ILE A 68 7.73 -0.96 -4.50
N ALA A 69 6.72 -0.17 -4.87
CA ALA A 69 6.60 1.23 -4.49
C ALA A 69 6.21 1.41 -3.02
N GLY A 70 5.54 0.42 -2.43
CA GLY A 70 5.23 0.42 -1.01
C GLY A 70 4.30 -0.71 -0.61
N ILE A 71 4.33 -1.04 0.68
CA ILE A 71 3.45 -2.00 1.33
C ILE A 71 2.87 -1.37 2.59
N PHE A 72 1.55 -1.41 2.72
CA PHE A 72 0.83 -0.72 3.78
C PHE A 72 -0.16 -1.69 4.43
N VAL A 73 -0.18 -1.73 5.75
CA VAL A 73 -1.07 -2.59 6.54
C VAL A 73 -1.64 -1.77 7.70
N GLU A 74 -2.96 -1.84 7.87
CA GLU A 74 -3.69 -1.17 8.96
C GLU A 74 -3.06 -1.54 10.30
N ALA A 75 -2.82 -0.53 11.16
CA ALA A 75 -2.07 -0.68 12.41
C ALA A 75 -2.57 -1.85 13.27
N ASP A 76 -3.88 -1.92 13.52
CA ASP A 76 -4.51 -2.98 14.31
C ASP A 76 -4.49 -4.36 13.63
N SER A 77 -4.10 -4.41 12.36
CA SER A 77 -4.00 -5.61 11.54
C SER A 77 -2.54 -6.00 11.24
N GLN A 78 -1.56 -5.25 11.75
CA GLN A 78 -0.14 -5.60 11.67
C GLN A 78 0.16 -6.85 12.54
N SER A 79 1.30 -7.51 12.26
CA SER A 79 1.72 -8.76 12.91
C SER A 79 0.76 -9.96 12.75
N LYS A 80 -0.30 -9.84 11.92
CA LYS A 80 -1.23 -10.92 11.57
C LYS A 80 -0.90 -11.62 10.23
N GLY A 81 0.28 -11.38 9.68
CA GLY A 81 0.74 -11.99 8.42
C GLY A 81 0.19 -11.38 7.13
N ILE A 82 -0.59 -10.29 7.18
CA ILE A 82 -1.17 -9.63 6.00
C ILE A 82 -0.09 -9.11 5.04
N GLY A 83 0.93 -8.41 5.56
CA GLY A 83 2.03 -7.92 4.74
C GLY A 83 2.78 -9.05 4.04
N LYS A 84 3.02 -10.16 4.76
CA LYS A 84 3.60 -11.37 4.17
C LYS A 84 2.72 -11.93 3.06
N ALA A 85 1.41 -12.06 3.29
CA ALA A 85 0.49 -12.57 2.28
C ALA A 85 0.47 -11.71 1.01
N LEU A 86 0.49 -10.37 1.15
CA LEU A 86 0.59 -9.44 0.01
C LEU A 86 1.89 -9.65 -0.78
N LEU A 87 3.03 -9.78 -0.09
CA LEU A 87 4.33 -10.02 -0.71
C LEU A 87 4.39 -11.38 -1.40
N ASP A 88 3.92 -12.44 -0.74
CA ASP A 88 3.90 -13.79 -1.29
C ASP A 88 3.01 -13.86 -2.55
N TYR A 89 1.88 -13.13 -2.56
CA TYR A 89 1.02 -13.01 -3.72
C TYR A 89 1.75 -12.34 -4.91
N ILE A 90 2.38 -11.18 -4.71
CA ILE A 90 3.08 -10.50 -5.81
C ILE A 90 4.31 -11.26 -6.30
N LYS A 91 5.00 -12.00 -5.43
CA LYS A 91 6.10 -12.90 -5.81
C LYS A 91 5.61 -14.06 -6.68
N GLY A 92 4.39 -14.55 -6.47
CA GLY A 92 3.82 -15.63 -7.26
C GLY A 92 3.45 -15.24 -8.70
N ILE A 93 3.35 -13.94 -9.00
CA ILE A 93 2.89 -13.43 -10.30
C ILE A 93 3.93 -12.55 -11.03
N ASN A 94 5.10 -12.32 -10.44
CA ASN A 94 6.20 -11.57 -11.05
C ASN A 94 7.46 -12.43 -11.01
N GLU A 95 8.22 -12.45 -12.10
CA GLU A 95 9.50 -13.20 -12.18
C GLU A 95 10.58 -12.57 -11.29
N GLU A 96 10.60 -11.25 -11.21
CA GLU A 96 11.53 -10.46 -10.41
C GLU A 96 10.79 -9.33 -9.72
N LEU A 97 11.23 -9.01 -8.49
CA LEU A 97 10.75 -7.84 -7.75
C LEU A 97 11.94 -7.10 -7.14
N ILE A 98 11.92 -5.78 -7.26
CA ILE A 98 12.94 -4.87 -6.71
C ILE A 98 12.30 -4.04 -5.61
N LEU A 99 12.99 -3.91 -4.48
CA LEU A 99 12.64 -3.00 -3.40
C LEU A 99 13.89 -2.28 -2.94
N HIS A 100 13.74 -1.01 -2.58
CA HIS A 100 14.77 -0.26 -1.88
C HIS A 100 14.32 0.04 -0.46
N VAL A 101 15.18 -0.23 0.51
CA VAL A 101 14.96 0.07 1.93
C VAL A 101 16.12 0.99 2.33
N LEU A 102 15.78 2.20 2.78
CA LEU A 102 16.72 3.21 3.27
C LEU A 102 16.88 3.11 4.78
#